data_AF-A0A7W0W2N6-F1
#
_entry.id   AF-A0A7W0W2N6-F1
#
_cell.length_a   1.000
_cell.length_b   1.000
_cell.length_c   1.000
_cell.angle_alpha   90.00
_cell.angle_beta   90.00
_cell.angle_gamma   90.00
#
_symmetry.space_group_name_H-M   'P 1'
#
loop_
_entity.id
_entity.type
_entity.pdbx_description
1 polymer ?
#
loop_
_entity_poly.entity_id
_entity_poly.type
_entity_poly.pdbx_seq_one_letter_code
_entity_poly.pdbx_strand_id
1 'polypeptide(L)'
;MSAPNQRDARTALDGARKVLAHLEGPRGGEDLAADIFDLWHGVEMSLRALIGGSSLSGQQLIRVARQGEVISIDQGHSLLEFLAARDRVNRTSYKPTQADGNAALEGFHALESALSGAGPSGDATASAPPVYQPPASSLPYAPPPSRAPDPPPPRPSAPPPPRAPDPPAPRPSAPPPPPPLPPPPLREAPPAYVPPASTRPTTIEQPPPDFDRAPARKPPPKI
;
A
#
# COMPACT_ATOMS: atom_id res chain seq x y z
N MET A 1 3.66 -19.95 3.06
CA MET A 1 4.60 -18.92 3.58
C MET A 1 5.53 -19.52 4.60
N SER A 2 6.78 -19.07 4.65
CA SER A 2 7.74 -19.52 5.67
C SER A 2 7.60 -18.70 6.96
N ALA A 3 7.91 -19.30 8.11
CA ALA A 3 7.90 -18.59 9.39
C ALA A 3 8.85 -17.36 9.44
N PRO A 4 10.04 -17.37 8.80
CA PRO A 4 10.87 -16.18 8.65
C PRO A 4 10.16 -15.02 7.96
N ASN A 5 9.53 -15.26 6.80
CA ASN A 5 8.83 -14.22 6.04
C ASN A 5 7.70 -13.57 6.85
N GLN A 6 6.97 -14.36 7.65
CA GLN A 6 5.91 -13.84 8.51
C GLN A 6 6.46 -12.96 9.64
N ARG A 7 7.62 -13.31 10.21
CA ARG A 7 8.30 -12.50 11.24
C ARG A 7 8.80 -11.18 10.67
N ASP A 8 9.38 -11.21 9.48
CA ASP A 8 9.89 -10.02 8.79
C ASP A 8 8.74 -9.08 8.42
N ALA A 9 7.63 -9.64 7.93
CA ALA A 9 6.42 -8.88 7.61
C ALA A 9 5.82 -8.18 8.84
N ARG A 10 5.79 -8.86 10.00
CA ARG A 10 5.34 -8.26 11.27
C ARG A 10 6.26 -7.15 11.73
N THR A 11 7.57 -7.37 11.67
CA THR A 11 8.58 -6.35 12.03
C THR A 11 8.43 -5.08 11.18
N ALA A 12 8.21 -5.25 9.86
CA ALA A 12 7.97 -4.12 8.96
C ALA A 12 6.66 -3.37 9.31
N LEU A 13 5.59 -4.10 9.62
CA LEU A 13 4.30 -3.51 10.00
C LEU A 13 4.37 -2.78 11.36
N ASP A 14 5.13 -3.31 12.32
CA ASP A 14 5.35 -2.69 13.62
C ASP A 14 6.04 -1.32 13.51
N GLY A 15 6.89 -1.12 12.49
CA GLY A 15 7.44 0.19 12.16
C GLY A 15 6.35 1.21 11.80
N ALA A 16 5.37 0.80 11.00
CA ALA A 16 4.25 1.63 10.55
C ALA A 16 3.22 1.91 11.65
N ARG A 17 3.05 1.04 12.66
CA ARG A 17 2.13 1.28 13.79
C ARG A 17 2.39 2.59 14.54
N LYS A 18 3.65 3.07 14.55
CA LYS A 18 4.01 4.34 15.18
C LYS A 18 3.36 5.53 14.48
N VAL A 19 3.20 5.45 13.15
CA VAL A 19 2.56 6.46 12.31
C VAL A 19 1.04 6.38 12.45
N LEU A 20 0.49 5.19 12.70
CA LEU A 20 -0.96 4.99 12.86
C LEU A 20 -1.56 5.90 13.95
N ALA A 21 -0.89 6.01 15.09
CA ALA A 21 -1.32 6.86 16.20
C ALA A 21 -1.44 8.35 15.81
N HIS A 22 -0.76 8.78 14.74
CA HIS A 22 -0.82 10.14 14.26
C HIS A 22 -2.07 10.42 13.41
N LEU A 23 -2.63 9.41 12.75
CA LEU A 23 -3.76 9.50 11.82
C LEU A 23 -5.12 9.55 12.52
N GLU A 24 -5.20 9.11 13.79
CA GLU A 24 -6.44 9.14 14.59
C GLU A 24 -6.82 10.54 15.08
N GLY A 25 -5.89 11.51 15.03
CA GLY A 25 -6.09 12.88 15.48
C GLY A 25 -6.31 13.89 14.34
N PRO A 26 -6.86 15.08 14.63
CA PRO A 26 -6.95 16.16 13.66
C PRO A 26 -5.54 16.61 13.23
N ARG A 27 -5.24 16.52 11.93
CA ARG A 27 -3.94 16.84 11.33
C ARG A 27 -4.03 17.94 10.28
N GLY A 28 -2.92 18.66 10.10
CA GLY A 28 -2.73 19.49 8.92
C GLY A 28 -2.63 18.61 7.67
N GLY A 29 -3.01 19.16 6.50
CA GLY A 29 -2.99 18.38 5.25
C GLY A 29 -1.59 17.88 4.86
N GLU A 30 -0.54 18.65 5.16
CA GLU A 30 0.85 18.26 4.87
C GLU A 30 1.32 17.12 5.77
N ASP A 31 1.11 17.22 7.09
CA ASP A 31 1.41 16.14 8.03
C ASP A 31 0.64 14.86 7.68
N LEU A 32 -0.65 15.00 7.32
CA LEU A 32 -1.49 13.87 6.91
C LEU A 32 -0.93 13.17 5.65
N ALA A 33 -0.43 13.92 4.67
CA ALA A 33 0.20 13.33 3.50
C ALA A 33 1.46 12.54 3.87
N ALA A 34 2.32 13.10 4.72
CA ALA A 34 3.54 12.44 5.18
C ALA A 34 3.22 11.13 5.92
N ASP A 35 2.26 11.18 6.85
CA ASP A 35 1.82 10.00 7.60
C ASP A 35 1.25 8.92 6.65
N ILE A 36 0.46 9.29 5.63
CA ILE A 36 -0.06 8.35 4.62
C ILE A 36 1.08 7.70 3.81
N PHE A 37 2.12 8.45 3.45
CA PHE A 37 3.29 7.91 2.73
C PHE A 37 4.08 6.92 3.57
N ASP A 38 4.38 7.28 4.82
CA ASP A 38 5.16 6.43 5.72
C ASP A 38 4.39 5.15 6.07
N LEU A 39 3.07 5.26 6.29
CA LEU A 39 2.21 4.11 6.53
C LEU A 39 2.16 3.19 5.30
N TRP A 40 1.99 3.74 4.10
CA TRP A 40 1.99 2.95 2.86
C TRP A 40 3.33 2.24 2.65
N HIS A 41 4.44 2.92 2.91
CA HIS A 41 5.77 2.32 2.79
C HIS A 41 5.94 1.10 3.70
N GLY A 42 5.49 1.17 4.96
CA GLY A 42 5.52 0.03 5.87
C GLY A 42 4.63 -1.14 5.44
N VAL A 43 3.41 -0.86 4.93
CA VAL A 43 2.51 -1.86 4.34
C VAL A 43 3.18 -2.53 3.13
N GLU A 44 3.79 -1.75 2.25
CA GLU A 44 4.48 -2.26 1.06
C GLU A 44 5.66 -3.17 1.42
N MET A 45 6.46 -2.79 2.41
CA MET A 45 7.56 -3.60 2.95
C MET A 45 7.06 -4.90 3.58
N SER A 46 5.94 -4.85 4.31
CA SER A 46 5.31 -6.01 4.91
C SER A 46 4.78 -7.01 3.86
N LEU A 47 4.09 -6.51 2.82
CA LEU A 47 3.62 -7.33 1.69
C LEU A 47 4.78 -7.97 0.91
N ARG A 48 5.86 -7.23 0.65
CA ARG A 48 7.05 -7.79 0.01
C ARG A 48 7.67 -8.91 0.83
N ALA A 49 7.79 -8.74 2.15
CA ALA A 49 8.29 -9.78 3.03
C ALA A 49 7.43 -11.05 2.96
N LEU A 50 6.10 -10.91 2.96
CA LEU A 50 5.17 -12.03 2.84
C LEU A 50 5.35 -12.84 1.54
N ILE A 51 5.58 -12.15 0.42
CA ILE A 51 5.76 -12.76 -0.90
C ILE A 51 7.19 -13.26 -1.12
N GLY A 52 8.10 -13.06 -0.16
CA GLY A 52 9.48 -13.54 -0.21
C GLY A 52 10.47 -12.57 -0.85
N GLY A 53 10.35 -11.27 -0.57
CA GLY A 53 11.32 -10.25 -0.97
C GLY A 53 11.15 -9.73 -2.40
N SER A 54 9.92 -9.71 -2.91
CA SER A 54 9.62 -9.22 -4.26
C SER A 54 10.04 -7.77 -4.48
N SER A 55 10.51 -7.43 -5.68
CA SER A 55 10.76 -6.04 -6.12
C SER A 55 9.49 -5.31 -6.58
N LEU A 56 8.34 -5.99 -6.61
CA LEU A 56 7.06 -5.41 -7.02
C LEU A 56 6.61 -4.29 -6.07
N SER A 57 5.80 -3.37 -6.59
CA SER A 57 5.24 -2.24 -5.85
C SER A 57 3.78 -1.98 -6.25
N GLY A 58 3.09 -1.18 -5.43
CA GLY A 58 1.74 -0.68 -5.72
C GLY A 58 0.74 -1.78 -6.09
N GLN A 59 0.00 -1.57 -7.17
CA GLN A 59 -1.07 -2.49 -7.60
C GLN A 59 -0.57 -3.89 -7.99
N GLN A 60 0.63 -4.00 -8.56
CA GLN A 60 1.18 -5.31 -8.96
C GLN A 60 1.51 -6.16 -7.73
N LEU A 61 2.04 -5.53 -6.68
CA LEU A 61 2.29 -6.20 -5.40
C LEU A 61 0.99 -6.74 -4.78
N ILE A 62 -0.06 -5.90 -4.74
CA ILE A 62 -1.38 -6.31 -4.22
C ILE A 62 -1.96 -7.47 -5.05
N ARG A 63 -1.85 -7.40 -6.38
CA ARG A 63 -2.35 -8.45 -7.28
C ARG A 63 -1.67 -9.80 -7.00
N VAL A 64 -0.33 -9.80 -6.88
CA VAL A 64 0.43 -11.03 -6.59
C VAL A 64 0.11 -11.56 -5.19
N ALA A 65 -0.04 -10.68 -4.19
CA ALA A 65 -0.46 -11.07 -2.86
C ALA A 65 -1.81 -11.80 -2.88
N ARG A 66 -2.79 -11.27 -3.62
CA ARG A 66 -4.11 -11.92 -3.78
C ARG A 66 -4.02 -13.26 -4.50
N GLN A 67 -3.26 -13.32 -5.61
CA GLN A 67 -3.08 -14.55 -6.38
C GLN A 67 -2.38 -15.66 -5.58
N GLY A 68 -1.48 -15.28 -4.67
CA GLY A 68 -0.84 -16.19 -3.73
C GLY A 68 -1.64 -16.47 -2.46
N GLU A 69 -2.91 -16.05 -2.41
CA GLU A 69 -3.82 -16.19 -1.25
C GLU A 69 -3.24 -15.64 0.06
N VAL A 70 -2.33 -14.66 -0.06
CA VAL A 70 -1.71 -13.96 1.08
C VAL A 70 -2.70 -13.05 1.80
N ILE A 71 -3.59 -12.47 1.00
CA ILE A 71 -4.67 -11.58 1.42
C ILE A 71 -5.94 -12.00 0.67
N SER A 72 -7.08 -11.81 1.31
CA SER A 72 -8.41 -12.02 0.73
C SER A 72 -8.75 -10.96 -0.31
N ILE A 73 -9.87 -11.16 -1.00
CA ILE A 73 -10.40 -10.21 -1.98
C ILE A 73 -10.73 -8.87 -1.32
N ASP A 74 -11.42 -8.90 -0.18
CA ASP A 74 -11.84 -7.69 0.55
C ASP A 74 -10.63 -6.92 1.08
N GLN A 75 -9.66 -7.61 1.69
CA GLN A 75 -8.40 -6.99 2.13
C GLN A 75 -7.64 -6.35 0.95
N GLY A 76 -7.65 -7.02 -0.21
CA GLY A 76 -7.08 -6.48 -1.43
C GLY A 76 -7.78 -5.20 -1.92
N HIS A 77 -9.11 -5.10 -1.75
CA HIS A 77 -9.85 -3.89 -2.11
C HIS A 77 -9.50 -2.72 -1.17
N SER A 78 -9.48 -2.94 0.14
CA SER A 78 -9.06 -1.91 1.12
C SER A 78 -7.64 -1.40 0.84
N LEU A 79 -6.71 -2.28 0.46
CA LEU A 79 -5.35 -1.90 0.08
C LEU A 79 -5.29 -1.10 -1.24
N LEU A 80 -6.20 -1.36 -2.18
CA LEU A 80 -6.29 -0.56 -3.41
C LEU A 80 -6.85 0.84 -3.14
N GLU A 81 -7.82 0.96 -2.23
CA GLU A 81 -8.34 2.26 -1.79
C GLU A 81 -7.27 3.07 -1.04
N PHE A 82 -6.49 2.42 -0.17
CA PHE A 82 -5.32 3.03 0.45
C PHE A 82 -4.30 3.49 -0.59
N LEU A 83 -3.94 2.64 -1.56
CA LEU A 83 -3.02 3.04 -2.63
C LEU A 83 -3.56 4.23 -3.44
N ALA A 84 -4.86 4.26 -3.74
CA ALA A 84 -5.49 5.38 -4.41
C ALA A 84 -5.42 6.68 -3.56
N ALA A 85 -5.60 6.59 -2.25
CA ALA A 85 -5.40 7.71 -1.33
C ALA A 85 -3.95 8.22 -1.36
N ARG A 86 -2.97 7.30 -1.29
CA ARG A 86 -1.55 7.61 -1.42
C ARG A 86 -1.21 8.29 -2.76
N ASP A 87 -1.80 7.83 -3.87
CA ASP A 87 -1.62 8.44 -5.18
C ASP A 87 -2.27 9.83 -5.29
N ARG A 88 -3.38 10.09 -4.58
CA ARG A 88 -3.99 11.42 -4.48
C ARG A 88 -3.10 12.38 -3.70
N VAL A 89 -2.61 12.00 -2.52
CA VAL A 89 -1.74 12.87 -1.70
C VAL A 89 -0.37 13.15 -2.34
N ASN A 90 0.07 12.31 -3.28
CA ASN A 90 1.27 12.56 -4.08
C ASN A 90 1.11 13.70 -5.11
N ARG A 91 -0.12 14.14 -5.38
CA ARG A 91 -0.37 15.26 -6.30
C ARG A 91 -0.21 16.57 -5.55
N THR A 92 0.73 17.39 -6.00
CA THR A 92 1.03 18.70 -5.38
C THR A 92 -0.16 19.67 -5.36
N SER A 93 -1.14 19.48 -6.26
CA SER A 93 -2.37 20.28 -6.31
C SER A 93 -3.52 19.73 -5.48
N TYR A 94 -3.40 18.51 -4.94
CA TYR A 94 -4.44 17.88 -4.14
C TYR A 94 -4.26 18.25 -2.67
N LYS A 95 -5.37 18.55 -1.99
CA LYS A 95 -5.39 18.81 -0.55
C LYS A 95 -5.87 17.53 0.16
N PRO A 96 -5.01 16.84 0.93
CA PRO A 96 -5.39 15.64 1.67
C PRO A 96 -6.59 15.88 2.57
N THR A 97 -7.47 14.89 2.65
CA THR A 97 -8.71 14.93 3.42
C THR A 97 -8.73 13.81 4.45
N GLN A 98 -9.60 13.92 5.47
CA GLN A 98 -9.78 12.84 6.44
C GLN A 98 -10.22 11.53 5.79
N ALA A 99 -10.92 11.58 4.65
CA ALA A 99 -11.29 10.38 3.89
C ALA A 99 -10.06 9.61 3.38
N ASP A 100 -8.97 10.32 3.02
CA ASP A 100 -7.71 9.70 2.63
C ASP A 100 -7.03 9.02 3.83
N GLY A 101 -7.07 9.67 5.00
CA GLY A 101 -6.61 9.09 6.27
C GLY A 101 -7.39 7.84 6.66
N ASN A 102 -8.72 7.87 6.56
CA ASN A 102 -9.57 6.71 6.86
C ASN A 102 -9.29 5.54 5.91
N ALA A 103 -9.13 5.80 4.61
CA ALA A 103 -8.74 4.76 3.65
C ALA A 103 -7.37 4.14 3.99
N ALA A 104 -6.42 4.95 4.48
CA ALA A 104 -5.13 4.47 4.96
C ALA A 104 -5.25 3.57 6.21
N LEU A 105 -6.06 3.98 7.19
CA LEU A 105 -6.35 3.18 8.40
C LEU A 105 -7.00 1.84 8.04
N GLU A 106 -8.02 1.84 7.19
CA GLU A 106 -8.72 0.64 6.75
C GLU A 106 -7.78 -0.32 6.00
N GLY A 107 -6.97 0.19 5.06
CA GLY A 107 -5.98 -0.62 4.35
C GLY A 107 -4.91 -1.21 5.26
N PHE A 108 -4.46 -0.46 6.27
CA PHE A 108 -3.51 -0.93 7.28
C PHE A 108 -4.11 -2.05 8.13
N HIS A 109 -5.30 -1.86 8.70
CA HIS A 109 -5.98 -2.86 9.52
C HIS A 109 -6.35 -4.12 8.73
N ALA A 110 -6.68 -3.98 7.45
CA ALA A 110 -6.91 -5.12 6.56
C ALA A 110 -5.66 -6.03 6.45
N LEU A 111 -4.47 -5.45 6.32
CA LEU A 111 -3.22 -6.21 6.29
C LEU A 111 -2.85 -6.78 7.67
N GLU A 112 -3.06 -6.01 8.74
CA GLU A 112 -2.86 -6.47 10.11
C GLU A 112 -3.72 -7.69 10.46
N SER A 113 -4.99 -7.67 10.02
CA SER A 113 -5.90 -8.81 10.14
C SER A 113 -5.35 -10.04 9.40
N ALA A 114 -4.86 -9.87 8.17
CA ALA A 114 -4.27 -10.97 7.40
C ALA A 114 -3.06 -11.60 8.11
N LEU A 115 -2.20 -10.77 8.72
CA LEU A 115 -0.98 -11.21 9.43
C LEU A 115 -1.23 -11.87 10.78
N SER A 116 -2.34 -11.51 11.42
CA SER A 116 -2.74 -12.08 12.71
C SER A 116 -3.23 -13.51 12.57
N GLY A 117 -3.46 -14.01 11.35
CA GLY A 117 -3.99 -15.35 11.12
C GLY A 117 -5.42 -15.50 11.63
N ALA A 118 -6.07 -14.39 12.01
CA ALA A 118 -7.49 -14.26 11.85
C ALA A 118 -7.70 -14.49 10.36
N GLY A 119 -8.03 -15.73 9.99
CA GLY A 119 -8.39 -16.07 8.62
C GLY A 119 -9.43 -15.07 8.11
N PRO A 120 -9.68 -15.01 6.79
CA PRO A 120 -10.81 -14.23 6.30
C PRO A 120 -11.98 -14.58 7.22
N SER A 121 -12.44 -13.60 8.00
CA SER A 121 -13.48 -13.86 8.98
C SER A 121 -14.67 -14.23 8.14
N GLY A 122 -14.85 -15.54 7.96
CA GLY A 122 -16.00 -16.17 7.32
C GLY A 122 -17.24 -16.05 8.19
N ASP A 123 -17.24 -15.11 9.13
CA ASP A 123 -18.39 -14.47 9.73
C ASP A 123 -18.42 -12.98 9.36
N ALA A 124 -18.15 -12.66 8.08
CA ALA A 124 -19.25 -12.02 7.39
C ALA A 124 -20.41 -13.00 7.57
N THR A 125 -21.26 -12.74 8.56
CA THR A 125 -22.67 -13.02 8.40
C THR A 125 -22.92 -12.58 6.98
N ALA A 126 -23.08 -13.55 6.08
CA ALA A 126 -23.56 -13.29 4.76
C ALA A 126 -24.85 -12.54 5.06
N SER A 127 -24.78 -11.20 4.95
CA SER A 127 -25.93 -10.43 4.58
C SER A 127 -26.29 -11.14 3.28
N ALA A 128 -27.27 -12.04 3.40
CA ALA A 128 -27.75 -12.82 2.30
C ALA A 128 -27.88 -11.85 1.11
N PRO A 129 -27.63 -12.28 -0.15
CA PRO A 129 -28.10 -11.46 -1.27
C PRO A 129 -29.51 -11.05 -0.90
N PRO A 130 -29.88 -9.75 -0.88
CA PRO A 130 -31.12 -9.31 -0.27
C PRO A 130 -32.20 -10.24 -0.77
N VAL A 131 -32.67 -11.13 0.12
CA VAL A 131 -33.81 -11.97 -0.19
C VAL A 131 -34.84 -10.91 -0.39
N TYR A 132 -35.26 -10.76 -1.65
CA TYR A 132 -36.35 -9.90 -2.01
C TYR A 132 -37.51 -10.33 -1.12
N GLN A 133 -37.69 -9.63 -0.01
CA GLN A 133 -38.89 -9.72 0.81
C GLN A 133 -39.93 -9.06 -0.07
N PRO A 134 -40.88 -9.80 -0.68
CA PRO A 134 -42.04 -9.15 -1.22
C PRO A 134 -42.68 -8.38 -0.05
N PRO A 135 -42.98 -7.08 -0.20
CA PRO A 135 -43.67 -6.34 0.84
C PRO A 135 -44.97 -7.06 1.17
N ALA A 136 -45.13 -7.45 2.43
CA ALA A 136 -46.36 -8.04 2.92
C ALA A 136 -47.47 -6.98 2.89
N SER A 137 -48.61 -7.37 2.31
CA SER A 137 -49.91 -6.71 2.37
C SER A 137 -50.00 -5.35 1.68
N SER A 138 -50.22 -5.46 0.38
CA SER A 138 -51.04 -4.58 -0.45
C SER A 138 -52.14 -3.84 0.31
N LEU A 139 -51.96 -2.53 0.46
CA LEU A 139 -53.09 -1.60 0.41
C LEU A 139 -53.68 -1.65 -1.01
N PRO A 140 -54.99 -1.43 -1.19
CA PRO A 140 -55.60 -1.37 -2.51
C PRO A 140 -54.92 -0.28 -3.34
N TYR A 141 -54.17 -0.73 -4.35
CA TYR A 141 -53.51 0.13 -5.33
C TYR A 141 -54.60 0.75 -6.21
N ALA A 142 -54.91 2.02 -5.97
CA ALA A 142 -55.64 2.82 -6.94
C ALA A 142 -54.75 2.99 -8.17
N PRO A 143 -55.22 2.68 -9.39
CA PRO A 143 -54.41 2.87 -10.58
C PRO A 143 -54.02 4.35 -10.69
N PRO A 144 -52.74 4.67 -10.90
CA PRO A 144 -52.34 6.04 -11.18
C PRO A 144 -53.06 6.51 -12.44
N PRO A 145 -53.52 7.78 -12.51
CA PRO A 145 -54.08 8.31 -13.73
C PRO A 145 -53.07 8.13 -14.85
N SER A 146 -53.53 7.65 -16.01
CA SER A 146 -52.73 7.52 -17.22
C SER A 146 -52.07 8.86 -17.52
N ARG A 147 -50.81 9.02 -17.10
CA ARG A 147 -49.98 10.14 -17.52
C ARG A 147 -49.84 10.04 -19.03
N ALA A 148 -50.14 11.14 -19.71
CA ALA A 148 -49.79 11.31 -21.11
C ALA A 148 -48.30 10.96 -21.28
N PRO A 149 -47.91 10.30 -22.38
CA PRO A 149 -46.52 9.97 -22.64
C PRO A 149 -45.68 11.25 -22.53
N ASP A 150 -44.66 11.22 -21.66
CA ASP A 150 -43.69 12.29 -21.58
C ASP A 150 -43.14 12.54 -23.00
N PRO A 151 -43.02 13.82 -23.42
CA PRO A 151 -42.41 14.12 -24.71
C PRO A 151 -41.02 13.48 -24.75
N PRO A 152 -40.62 12.90 -25.89
CA PRO A 152 -39.30 12.30 -26.01
C PRO A 152 -38.25 13.34 -25.61
N PRO A 153 -37.20 12.94 -24.86
CA PRO A 153 -36.14 13.87 -24.51
C PRO A 153 -35.61 14.53 -25.79
N PRO A 154 -35.30 15.84 -25.76
CA PRO A 154 -34.71 16.50 -26.91
C PRO A 154 -33.51 15.67 -27.35
N ARG A 155 -33.48 15.30 -28.63
CA ARG A 155 -32.35 14.59 -29.20
C ARG A 155 -31.10 15.40 -28.85
N PRO A 156 -30.05 14.79 -28.29
CA PRO A 156 -28.78 15.47 -28.12
C PRO A 156 -28.44 16.11 -29.47
N SER A 157 -28.26 17.43 -29.49
CA SER A 157 -27.78 18.13 -30.67
C SER A 157 -26.58 17.35 -31.19
N ALA A 158 -26.62 16.96 -32.46
CA ALA A 158 -25.51 16.26 -33.08
C ALA A 158 -24.23 17.04 -32.73
N PRO A 159 -23.18 16.35 -32.23
CA PRO A 159 -21.93 17.04 -31.95
C PRO A 159 -21.52 17.78 -33.23
N PRO A 160 -21.00 19.02 -33.10
CA PRO A 160 -20.49 19.74 -34.25
C PRO A 160 -19.52 18.83 -35.00
N PRO A 161 -19.50 18.87 -36.35
CA PRO A 161 -18.53 18.09 -37.10
C PRO A 161 -17.13 18.38 -36.55
N PRO A 162 -16.26 17.37 -36.45
CA PRO A 162 -14.89 17.59 -36.00
C PRO A 162 -14.29 18.72 -36.83
N ARG A 163 -13.82 19.75 -36.12
CA ARG A 163 -13.12 20.87 -36.75
C ARG A 163 -12.01 20.26 -37.62
N ALA A 164 -11.95 20.67 -38.88
CA ALA A 164 -10.82 20.28 -39.73
C ALA A 164 -9.54 20.62 -38.95
N PRO A 165 -8.56 19.70 -38.88
CA PRO A 165 -7.31 19.97 -38.18
C PRO A 165 -6.72 21.25 -38.75
N ASP A 166 -6.45 22.22 -37.87
CA ASP A 166 -5.73 23.42 -38.26
C ASP A 166 -4.42 22.99 -38.96
N PRO A 167 -4.04 23.65 -40.08
CA PRO A 167 -2.79 23.35 -40.74
C PRO A 167 -1.66 23.45 -39.70
N PRO A 168 -0.74 22.48 -39.66
CA PRO A 168 0.32 22.46 -38.66
C PRO A 168 1.05 23.81 -38.74
N ALA A 169 1.13 24.50 -37.60
CA ALA A 169 1.96 25.69 -37.47
C ALA A 169 3.38 25.35 -37.99
N PRO A 170 4.04 26.26 -38.73
CA PRO A 170 5.39 26.04 -39.19
C PRO A 170 6.25 25.65 -37.99
N ARG A 171 6.82 24.44 -38.04
CA ARG A 171 7.68 23.95 -36.96
C ARG A 171 8.78 24.98 -36.75
N PRO A 172 8.97 25.51 -35.53
CA PRO A 172 10.16 26.31 -35.25
C PRO A 172 11.36 25.45 -35.62
N SER A 173 12.26 26.01 -36.43
CA SER A 173 13.52 25.37 -36.83
C SER A 173 14.14 24.76 -35.59
N ALA A 174 14.40 23.45 -35.63
CA ALA A 174 15.03 22.76 -34.52
C ALA A 174 16.32 23.52 -34.15
N PRO A 175 16.56 23.81 -32.86
CA PRO A 175 17.82 24.39 -32.46
C PRO A 175 18.95 23.48 -32.95
N PRO A 176 20.08 24.04 -33.39
CA PRO A 176 21.23 23.25 -33.80
C PRO A 176 21.59 22.29 -32.65
N PRO A 177 22.02 21.04 -32.97
CA PRO A 177 22.45 20.11 -31.95
C PRO A 177 23.53 20.77 -31.09
N PRO A 178 23.53 20.55 -29.76
CA PRO A 178 24.60 21.05 -28.91
C PRO A 178 25.94 20.51 -29.43
N PRO A 179 27.04 21.28 -29.32
CA PRO A 179 28.36 20.77 -29.65
C PRO A 179 28.64 19.51 -28.83
N PRO A 180 29.40 18.54 -29.38
CA PRO A 180 29.78 17.35 -28.64
C PRO A 180 30.48 17.77 -27.34
N LEU A 181 30.06 17.16 -26.23
CA LEU A 181 30.74 17.35 -24.96
C LEU A 181 32.21 16.98 -25.12
N PRO A 182 33.16 17.76 -24.55
CA PRO A 182 34.54 17.33 -24.51
C PRO A 182 34.62 15.97 -23.81
N PRO A 183 35.52 15.06 -24.26
CA PRO A 183 35.71 13.80 -23.57
C PRO A 183 36.02 14.08 -22.09
N PRO A 184 35.46 13.29 -21.16
CA PRO A 184 35.83 13.44 -19.75
C PRO A 184 37.36 13.34 -19.64
N PRO A 185 38.00 14.12 -18.74
CA PRO A 185 39.42 13.96 -18.49
C PRO A 185 39.67 12.48 -18.21
N LEU A 186 40.69 11.91 -18.85
CA LEU A 186 41.18 10.57 -18.55
C LEU A 186 41.36 10.53 -17.03
N ARG A 187 40.45 9.83 -16.34
CA ARG A 187 40.57 9.59 -14.91
C ARG A 187 41.91 8.91 -14.73
N GLU A 188 42.85 9.63 -14.12
CA GLU A 188 44.10 9.10 -13.64
C GLU A 188 43.79 7.79 -12.92
N ALA A 189 44.35 6.70 -13.42
CA ALA A 189 44.07 5.38 -12.88
C ALA A 189 44.26 5.45 -11.36
N PRO A 190 43.29 4.99 -10.55
CA PRO A 190 43.50 4.96 -9.11
C PRO A 190 44.81 4.20 -8.85
N PRO A 191 45.67 4.70 -7.93
CA PRO A 191 46.90 4.02 -7.60
C PRO A 191 46.58 2.55 -7.30
N ALA A 192 47.37 1.65 -7.89
CA ALA A 192 47.22 0.22 -7.68
C ALA A 192 47.08 -0.02 -6.17
N TYR A 193 45.94 -0.57 -5.77
CA TYR A 193 45.67 -0.90 -4.38
C TYR A 193 46.75 -1.87 -3.92
N VAL A 194 47.70 -1.38 -3.13
CA VAL A 194 48.63 -2.21 -2.39
C VAL A 194 47.82 -2.70 -1.18
N PRO A 195 47.48 -4.00 -1.09
CA PRO A 195 46.77 -4.50 0.08
C PRO A 195 47.64 -4.23 1.32
N PRO A 196 47.07 -3.70 2.41
CA PRO A 196 47.81 -3.60 3.66
C PRO A 196 48.27 -5.00 4.05
N ALA A 197 49.55 -5.11 4.42
CA ALA A 197 50.13 -6.34 4.95
C ALA A 197 49.18 -6.91 6.01
N SER A 198 48.77 -8.16 5.83
CA SER A 198 47.93 -8.90 6.77
C SER A 198 48.55 -8.85 8.16
N THR A 199 48.08 -7.93 8.99
CA THR A 199 48.24 -8.01 10.43
C THR A 199 47.41 -9.20 10.86
N ARG A 200 48.12 -10.29 11.18
CA ARG A 200 47.52 -11.49 11.78
C ARG A 200 46.65 -11.06 12.95
N PRO A 201 45.39 -11.52 13.04
CA PRO A 201 44.59 -11.28 14.22
C PRO A 201 45.29 -11.97 15.40
N THR A 202 45.68 -11.17 16.39
CA THR A 202 46.02 -11.66 17.73
C THR A 202 44.82 -12.44 18.21
N THR A 203 44.98 -13.75 18.37
CA THR A 203 44.06 -14.63 19.11
C THR A 203 43.87 -14.02 20.49
N ILE A 204 42.75 -13.34 20.70
CA ILE A 204 42.29 -12.98 22.04
C ILE A 204 41.78 -14.28 22.64
N GLU A 205 42.57 -14.80 23.58
CA GLU A 205 42.24 -15.91 24.46
C GLU A 205 40.93 -15.57 25.18
N GLN A 206 39.84 -16.19 24.73
CA GLN A 206 38.53 -16.05 25.33
C GLN A 206 38.53 -16.88 26.63
N PRO A 207 38.36 -16.27 27.82
CA PRO A 207 38.30 -17.02 29.07
C PRO A 207 37.08 -17.98 29.04
N PRO A 208 37.19 -19.15 29.69
CA PRO A 208 36.14 -20.15 29.68
C PRO A 208 34.85 -19.60 30.30
N PRO A 209 33.67 -19.98 29.77
CA PRO A 209 32.40 -19.60 30.37
C PRO A 209 32.27 -20.23 31.76
N ASP A 210 32.01 -19.38 32.75
CA ASP A 210 31.70 -19.73 34.13
C ASP A 210 30.34 -20.44 34.17
N PHE A 211 30.36 -21.77 34.24
CA PHE A 211 29.17 -22.64 34.17
C PHE A 211 28.53 -22.92 35.53
N ASP A 212 28.89 -22.20 36.59
CA ASP A 212 28.44 -22.52 37.95
C ASP A 212 27.48 -21.48 38.53
N ARG A 213 26.22 -21.47 38.04
CA ARG A 213 25.12 -20.88 38.81
C ARG A 213 23.77 -21.51 38.49
N ALA A 214 23.53 -22.71 39.05
CA ALA A 214 22.20 -23.28 39.12
C ALA A 214 21.29 -22.44 40.06
N PRO A 215 20.07 -22.07 39.66
CA PRO A 215 19.12 -21.44 40.57
C PRO A 215 18.54 -22.48 41.54
N ALA A 216 18.59 -22.14 42.84
CA ALA A 216 18.03 -22.94 43.92
C ALA A 216 16.54 -23.24 43.70
N ARG A 217 16.19 -24.52 43.65
CA ARG A 217 14.80 -25.00 43.61
C ARG A 217 14.12 -24.71 44.95
N LYS A 218 13.03 -23.94 44.93
CA LYS A 218 12.12 -23.78 46.07
C LYS A 218 11.45 -25.13 46.40
N PRO A 219 11.36 -25.53 47.67
CA PRO A 219 10.62 -26.72 48.07
C PRO A 219 9.10 -26.51 47.95
N PRO A 220 8.33 -27.58 47.69
CA PRO A 220 6.88 -27.51 47.61
C PRO A 220 6.23 -27.27 48.99
N PRO A 221 5.01 -26.69 49.02
CA PRO A 221 4.25 -26.50 50.24
C PRO A 221 3.80 -27.85 50.82
N LYS A 222 3.89 -27.99 52.15
CA LYS A 222 3.31 -29.12 52.89
C LYS A 222 1.79 -28.94 52.94
N ILE A 223 1.08 -29.99 52.58
CA ILE A 223 -0.37 -30.17 52.77
C ILE A 223 -0.59 -30.63 54.21
#